data_AF-A0AAW5K732-F1
#
_entry.id   AF-A0AAW5K732-F1
#
_cell.length_a   1.000
_cell.length_b   1.000
_cell.length_c   1.000
_cell.angle_alpha   90.00
_cell.angle_beta   90.00
_cell.angle_gamma   90.00
#
_symmetry.space_group_name_H-M   'P 1'
#
loop_
_entity.id
_entity.type
_entity.pdbx_description
1 polymer ?
#
loop_
_entity_poly.entity_id
_entity_poly.type
_entity_poly.pdbx_seq_one_letter_code
_entity_poly.pdbx_strand_id
1 'polypeptide(L)'
;MIYVGIDIAKNKHDCVILSDHATCLRPCFSLKNNSQGFALLINAIKEACGGDFNHGEVKAGLEATGHYAHNIVAFLNSNGIDTTIFNPFLVNQYRKSRSLRKTKTDKADAMLIAELLISTAANPATSSYHNQEMKTLCRYRFSLVKQRSKLKADMSRYVDLLFPELGSLGLNPTSSSVMAMLKELPGASYISICNISQLTDILSSSSRGRYGKETAEQVKAMAKESIATANKALSYIMSDTIEQICLLNKRIAKIDGELKNEVEKSGTKLTSIPGIGFCIASVILAEIGDINLFSSADKLQAFAGLDPSTFQSGNFTASHTHMVKRGSAYLRWAIMQGARLCSLNNLKYKQYLDKKIKEGKHYNSALGHLSK
;
A
#
# COMPACT_ATOMS: atom_id res chain seq x y z
N MET A 1 26.86 22.68 -11.71
CA MET A 1 26.08 21.61 -11.02
C MET A 1 26.19 20.33 -11.83
N ILE A 2 26.27 19.15 -11.20
CA ILE A 2 26.40 17.86 -11.92
C ILE A 2 25.13 17.01 -11.76
N TYR A 3 24.72 16.39 -12.86
CA TYR A 3 23.50 15.58 -12.95
C TYR A 3 23.81 14.17 -13.41
N VAL A 4 23.36 13.18 -12.65
CA VAL A 4 23.57 11.76 -12.93
C VAL A 4 22.24 11.13 -13.31
N GLY A 5 22.14 10.58 -14.52
CA GLY A 5 20.97 9.78 -14.93
C GLY A 5 21.26 8.30 -14.76
N ILE A 6 20.36 7.57 -14.11
CA ILE A 6 20.54 6.15 -13.77
C ILE A 6 19.34 5.36 -14.27
N ASP A 7 19.58 4.45 -15.22
CA ASP A 7 18.63 3.41 -15.59
C ASP A 7 18.90 2.13 -14.78
N ILE A 8 17.85 1.59 -14.18
CA ILE A 8 17.95 0.60 -13.10
C ILE A 8 17.44 -0.76 -13.58
N ALA A 9 18.34 -1.74 -13.65
CA ALA A 9 18.01 -3.16 -13.78
C ALA A 9 18.51 -4.00 -12.60
N LYS A 10 18.13 -5.29 -12.57
CA LYS A 10 18.38 -6.20 -11.43
C LYS A 10 19.86 -6.34 -11.08
N ASN A 11 20.69 -6.68 -12.07
CA ASN A 11 22.10 -7.05 -11.87
C ASN A 11 23.07 -5.92 -12.24
N LYS A 12 22.59 -4.91 -12.97
CA LYS A 12 23.39 -3.89 -13.63
C LYS A 12 22.58 -2.60 -13.71
N HIS A 13 23.24 -1.47 -13.55
CA HIS A 13 22.68 -0.15 -13.80
C HIS A 13 23.50 0.53 -14.91
N ASP A 14 22.82 1.31 -15.73
CA ASP A 14 23.45 2.14 -16.74
C ASP A 14 23.34 3.61 -16.32
N CYS A 15 24.46 4.31 -16.39
CA CYS A 15 24.62 5.64 -15.82
C CYS A 15 25.21 6.59 -16.85
N VAL A 16 24.86 7.87 -16.74
CA VAL A 16 25.44 8.96 -17.52
C VAL A 16 25.65 10.16 -16.59
N ILE A 17 26.68 10.96 -16.86
CA ILE A 17 26.97 12.17 -16.07
C ILE A 17 26.98 13.38 -17.00
N LEU A 18 26.13 14.34 -16.69
CA LEU A 18 25.95 15.58 -17.42
C LEU A 18 26.26 16.78 -16.54
N SER A 19 26.67 17.88 -17.17
CA SER A 19 26.66 19.22 -16.56
C SER A 19 25.24 19.80 -16.56
N ASP A 20 25.07 20.94 -15.89
CA ASP A 20 23.87 21.79 -15.92
C ASP A 20 23.44 22.22 -17.33
N HIS A 21 24.39 22.39 -18.25
CA HIS A 21 24.10 22.68 -19.67
C HIS A 21 23.83 21.43 -20.51
N ALA A 22 23.53 20.29 -19.88
CA ALA A 22 23.35 18.98 -20.53
C ALA A 22 24.56 18.53 -21.37
N THR A 23 25.76 19.11 -21.14
CA THR A 23 26.99 18.66 -21.79
C THR A 23 27.45 17.36 -21.12
N CYS A 24 27.75 16.35 -21.93
CA CYS A 24 28.17 15.04 -21.47
C CYS A 24 29.58 15.10 -20.84
N LEU A 25 29.66 14.94 -19.52
CA LEU A 25 30.92 14.87 -18.78
C LEU A 25 31.46 13.44 -18.75
N ARG A 26 30.56 12.45 -18.73
CA ARG A 26 30.90 11.03 -18.88
C ARG A 26 29.84 10.31 -19.71
N PRO A 27 30.23 9.65 -20.82
CA PRO A 27 29.30 8.89 -21.65
C PRO A 27 28.75 7.68 -20.91
N CYS A 28 27.66 7.11 -21.42
CA CYS A 28 26.96 6.03 -20.74
C CYS A 28 27.89 4.87 -20.38
N PHE A 29 27.92 4.53 -19.10
CA PHE A 29 28.71 3.44 -18.55
C PHE A 29 27.86 2.56 -17.66
N SER A 30 28.36 1.36 -17.45
CA SER A 30 27.63 0.27 -16.82
C SER A 30 28.28 -0.10 -15.50
N LEU A 31 27.47 -0.30 -14.47
CA LEU A 31 27.95 -0.75 -13.17
C LEU A 31 27.14 -1.95 -12.66
N LYS A 32 27.80 -2.83 -11.92
CA LYS A 32 27.16 -3.97 -11.27
C LYS A 32 26.41 -3.51 -10.02
N ASN A 33 25.31 -4.17 -9.69
CA ASN A 33 24.56 -3.91 -8.46
C ASN A 33 25.25 -4.55 -7.24
N ASN A 34 26.44 -4.05 -6.90
CA ASN A 34 27.26 -4.48 -5.76
C ASN A 34 28.17 -3.33 -5.29
N SER A 35 28.89 -3.53 -4.19
CA SER A 35 29.77 -2.51 -3.60
C SER A 35 30.83 -1.97 -4.58
N GLN A 36 31.42 -2.84 -5.40
CA GLN A 36 32.41 -2.45 -6.41
C GLN A 36 31.78 -1.53 -7.48
N GLY A 37 30.60 -1.87 -8.00
CA GLY A 37 29.89 -1.03 -8.97
C GLY A 37 29.48 0.31 -8.39
N PHE A 38 29.09 0.35 -7.12
CA PHE A 38 28.75 1.60 -6.43
C PHE A 38 29.97 2.49 -6.17
N ALA A 39 31.12 1.90 -5.82
CA ALA A 39 32.38 2.63 -5.72
C ALA A 39 32.83 3.21 -7.08
N LEU A 40 32.64 2.46 -8.17
CA LEU A 40 32.89 2.95 -9.53
C LEU A 40 32.03 4.17 -9.88
N LEU A 41 30.77 4.21 -9.42
CA LEU A 41 29.90 5.36 -9.62
C LEU A 41 30.43 6.61 -8.92
N ILE A 42 30.81 6.49 -7.64
CA ILE A 42 31.35 7.62 -6.87
C ILE A 42 32.64 8.13 -7.48
N ASN A 43 33.55 7.25 -7.87
CA ASN A 43 34.78 7.67 -8.52
C ASN A 43 34.51 8.38 -9.85
N ALA A 44 33.57 7.87 -10.65
CA ALA A 44 33.16 8.53 -11.89
C ALA A 44 32.55 9.92 -11.67
N ILE A 45 31.80 10.11 -10.58
CA ILE A 45 31.26 11.40 -10.18
C ILE A 45 32.39 12.34 -9.74
N LYS A 46 33.31 11.88 -8.88
CA LYS A 46 34.46 12.67 -8.44
C LYS A 46 35.33 13.13 -9.60
N GLU A 47 35.60 12.24 -10.56
CA GLU A 47 36.31 12.57 -11.80
C GLU A 47 35.59 13.68 -12.58
N ALA A 48 34.25 13.60 -12.70
CA ALA A 48 33.46 14.62 -13.38
C ALA A 48 33.39 15.96 -12.60
N CYS A 49 33.47 15.92 -11.27
CA CYS A 49 33.57 17.10 -10.42
C CYS A 49 34.97 17.74 -10.42
N GLY A 50 36.00 17.01 -10.87
CA GLY A 50 37.40 17.41 -10.72
C GLY A 50 37.95 17.19 -9.31
N GLY A 51 37.31 16.37 -8.47
CA GLY A 51 37.69 16.13 -7.08
C GLY A 51 36.54 15.63 -6.21
N ASP A 52 36.70 15.76 -4.89
CA ASP A 52 35.61 15.58 -3.94
C ASP A 52 34.53 16.66 -4.14
N PHE A 53 33.29 16.34 -3.80
CA PHE A 53 32.14 17.22 -3.96
C PHE A 53 31.40 17.40 -2.64
N ASN A 54 30.77 18.55 -2.47
CA ASN A 54 29.94 18.86 -1.32
C ASN A 54 28.49 18.45 -1.54
N HIS A 55 27.73 18.41 -0.45
CA HIS A 55 26.29 18.16 -0.51
C HIS A 55 25.60 19.21 -1.38
N GLY A 56 24.73 18.75 -2.29
CA GLY A 56 23.99 19.59 -3.22
C GLY A 56 24.70 19.95 -4.51
N GLU A 57 25.99 19.62 -4.70
CA GLU A 57 26.72 19.84 -5.97
C GLU A 57 26.40 18.79 -7.05
N VAL A 58 25.92 17.62 -6.60
CA VAL A 58 25.56 16.48 -7.45
C VAL A 58 24.12 16.06 -7.18
N LYS A 59 23.35 15.88 -8.24
CA LYS A 59 21.98 15.34 -8.18
C LYS A 59 21.87 14.09 -9.05
N ALA A 60 21.18 13.07 -8.55
CA ALA A 60 20.95 11.83 -9.29
C ALA A 60 19.46 11.62 -9.58
N GLY A 61 19.16 11.15 -10.77
CA GLY A 61 17.82 10.87 -11.26
C GLY A 61 17.70 9.40 -11.62
N LEU A 62 16.55 8.80 -11.31
CA LEU A 62 16.24 7.42 -11.65
C LEU A 62 14.75 7.22 -11.92
N GLU A 63 14.39 6.24 -12.74
CA GLU A 63 13.00 5.82 -12.93
C GLU A 63 12.57 4.86 -11.82
N ALA A 64 11.30 4.92 -11.39
CA ALA A 64 10.77 3.98 -10.40
C ALA A 64 10.61 2.56 -10.98
N THR A 65 11.65 1.73 -10.91
CA THR A 65 11.64 0.31 -11.34
C THR A 65 11.72 -0.65 -10.16
N GLY A 66 10.58 -0.88 -9.50
CA GLY A 66 10.46 -1.92 -8.48
C GLY A 66 11.37 -1.72 -7.27
N HIS A 67 11.96 -2.80 -6.76
CA HIS A 67 12.82 -2.78 -5.56
C HIS A 67 14.31 -2.61 -5.87
N TYR A 68 14.71 -2.68 -7.14
CA TYR A 68 16.13 -2.65 -7.53
C TYR A 68 16.80 -1.29 -7.29
N ALA A 69 16.00 -0.22 -7.19
CA ALA A 69 16.50 1.12 -6.89
C ALA A 69 16.94 1.31 -5.43
N HIS A 70 16.52 0.44 -4.51
CA HIS A 70 16.68 0.70 -3.08
C HIS A 70 18.14 0.83 -2.63
N ASN A 71 18.99 -0.12 -3.05
CA ASN A 71 20.37 -0.15 -2.57
C ASN A 71 21.19 1.03 -3.12
N ILE A 72 21.02 1.35 -4.40
CA ILE A 72 21.76 2.45 -5.03
C ILE A 72 21.30 3.81 -4.50
N VAL A 73 20.01 4.01 -4.28
CA VAL A 73 19.50 5.27 -3.72
C VAL A 73 19.98 5.47 -2.28
N ALA A 74 19.91 4.42 -1.45
CA ALA A 74 20.41 4.49 -0.07
C ALA A 74 21.90 4.85 -0.05
N PHE A 75 22.69 4.22 -0.93
CA PHE A 75 24.12 4.48 -1.07
C PHE A 75 24.42 5.90 -1.57
N LEU A 76 23.68 6.43 -2.54
CA LEU A 76 23.86 7.80 -3.03
C LEU A 76 23.53 8.83 -1.94
N ASN A 77 22.42 8.65 -1.23
CA ASN A 77 22.03 9.52 -0.13
C ASN A 77 23.06 9.50 1.02
N SER A 78 23.61 8.33 1.36
CA SER A 78 24.67 8.24 2.39
C SER A 78 25.99 8.90 1.98
N ASN A 79 26.19 9.13 0.68
CA ASN A 79 27.33 9.88 0.13
C ASN A 79 26.98 11.34 -0.19
N GLY A 80 25.87 11.87 0.33
CA GLY A 80 25.50 13.28 0.19
C GLY A 80 24.96 13.66 -1.19
N ILE A 81 24.53 12.70 -2.02
CA ILE A 81 23.96 12.95 -3.34
C ILE A 81 22.43 12.92 -3.26
N ASP A 82 21.78 14.01 -3.64
CA ASP A 82 20.31 14.08 -3.66
C ASP A 82 19.74 13.26 -4.81
N THR A 83 18.80 12.37 -4.49
CA THR A 83 18.18 11.45 -5.45
C THR A 83 16.74 11.85 -5.78
N THR A 84 16.38 11.83 -7.06
CA THR A 84 15.02 12.06 -7.56
C THR A 84 14.52 10.83 -8.29
N ILE A 85 13.38 10.29 -7.84
CA ILE A 85 12.73 9.13 -8.47
C ILE A 85 11.56 9.59 -9.33
N PHE A 86 11.67 9.40 -10.64
CA PHE A 86 10.65 9.76 -11.59
C PHE A 86 9.57 8.68 -11.74
N ASN A 87 8.34 9.13 -11.93
CA ASN A 87 7.23 8.26 -12.30
C ASN A 87 7.46 7.72 -13.74
N PRO A 88 7.45 6.39 -13.97
CA PRO A 88 7.59 5.78 -15.29
C PRO A 88 6.69 6.39 -16.37
N PHE A 89 5.49 6.82 -15.98
CA PHE A 89 4.55 7.49 -16.88
C PHE A 89 5.06 8.86 -17.35
N LEU A 90 5.68 9.64 -16.46
CA LEU A 90 6.27 10.94 -16.79
C LEU A 90 7.52 10.77 -17.66
N VAL A 91 8.39 9.82 -17.33
CA VAL A 91 9.57 9.47 -18.14
C VAL A 91 9.14 9.09 -19.56
N ASN A 92 8.10 8.26 -19.68
CA ASN A 92 7.58 7.85 -20.99
C ASN A 92 6.92 9.00 -21.77
N GLN A 93 6.23 9.94 -21.10
CA GLN A 93 5.70 11.14 -21.77
C GLN A 93 6.83 12.05 -22.25
N TYR A 94 7.85 12.26 -21.42
CA TYR A 94 9.02 13.06 -21.80
C TYR A 94 9.74 12.45 -23.00
N ARG A 95 9.92 11.12 -23.04
CA ARG A 95 10.46 10.38 -24.20
C ARG A 95 9.71 10.69 -25.49
N LYS A 96 8.38 10.61 -25.46
CA LYS A 96 7.53 10.89 -26.63
C LYS A 96 7.61 12.35 -27.09
N SER A 97 7.90 13.29 -26.19
CA SER A 97 8.06 14.70 -26.52
C SER A 97 9.39 15.01 -27.23
N ARG A 98 10.44 14.21 -26.99
CA ARG A 98 11.79 14.42 -27.53
C ARG A 98 12.02 13.75 -28.87
N SER A 99 11.36 12.62 -29.13
CA SER A 99 11.56 11.84 -30.35
C SER A 99 10.30 11.13 -30.80
N LEU A 100 10.03 11.23 -32.11
CA LEU A 100 9.01 10.43 -32.79
C LEU A 100 9.47 8.98 -33.01
N ARG A 101 10.77 8.69 -32.88
CA ARG A 101 11.34 7.34 -33.04
C ARG A 101 11.10 6.51 -31.79
N LYS A 102 10.69 5.24 -31.97
CA LYS A 102 10.54 4.24 -30.90
C LYS A 102 11.87 3.55 -30.58
N THR A 103 12.92 4.32 -30.30
CA THR A 103 14.21 3.74 -29.88
C THR A 103 14.24 3.68 -28.35
N LYS A 104 14.25 2.48 -27.79
CA LYS A 104 14.40 2.23 -26.35
C LYS A 104 15.69 1.43 -26.13
N THR A 105 16.66 2.04 -25.48
CA THR A 105 17.91 1.39 -25.05
C THR A 105 18.25 1.89 -23.66
N ASP A 106 18.87 1.05 -22.83
CA ASP A 106 19.24 1.39 -21.44
C ASP A 106 20.11 2.67 -21.39
N LYS A 107 20.97 2.87 -22.40
CA LYS A 107 21.78 4.10 -22.56
C LYS A 107 20.94 5.34 -22.84
N ALA A 108 19.96 5.24 -23.75
CA ALA A 108 19.07 6.34 -24.08
C ALA A 108 18.15 6.67 -22.89
N ASP A 109 17.77 5.67 -22.11
CA ASP A 109 16.94 5.84 -20.92
C ASP A 109 17.72 6.56 -19.80
N ALA A 110 18.98 6.21 -19.54
CA ALA A 110 19.84 6.95 -18.61
C ALA A 110 20.04 8.43 -19.02
N MET A 111 20.29 8.69 -20.32
CA MET A 111 20.38 10.06 -20.86
C MET A 111 19.11 10.86 -20.64
N LEU A 112 17.97 10.26 -20.99
CA LEU A 112 16.67 10.90 -20.85
C LEU A 112 16.34 11.25 -19.40
N ILE A 113 16.71 10.37 -18.45
CA ILE A 113 16.54 10.62 -17.02
C ILE A 113 17.40 11.80 -16.55
N ALA A 114 18.66 11.90 -16.98
CA ALA A 114 19.53 13.03 -16.65
C ALA A 114 18.98 14.36 -17.21
N GLU A 115 18.56 14.37 -18.47
CA GLU A 115 17.92 15.55 -19.09
C GLU A 115 16.63 15.96 -18.38
N LEU A 116 15.78 14.98 -18.04
CA LEU A 116 14.56 15.24 -17.29
C LEU A 116 14.89 15.86 -15.93
N LEU A 117 15.91 15.36 -15.23
CA LEU A 117 16.38 15.91 -13.97
C LEU A 117 16.85 17.36 -14.08
N ILE A 118 17.60 17.69 -15.13
CA ILE A 118 18.03 19.06 -15.43
C ILE A 118 16.79 19.95 -15.64
N SER A 119 15.83 19.50 -16.45
CA SER A 119 14.61 20.27 -16.77
C SER A 119 13.65 20.47 -15.59
N THR A 120 13.66 19.55 -14.62
CA THR A 120 12.73 19.51 -13.48
C THR A 120 13.34 20.02 -12.17
N ALA A 121 14.58 20.52 -12.20
CA ALA A 121 15.32 20.98 -11.02
C ALA A 121 14.63 22.07 -10.18
N ALA A 122 13.52 22.66 -10.67
CA ALA A 122 12.67 23.60 -9.95
C ALA A 122 11.48 22.98 -9.19
N ASN A 123 11.14 21.70 -9.38
CA ASN A 123 10.02 21.02 -8.70
C ASN A 123 10.28 19.52 -8.53
N PRO A 124 11.21 19.11 -7.64
CA PRO A 124 11.30 17.71 -7.30
C PRO A 124 10.17 17.43 -6.30
N ALA A 125 9.09 16.79 -6.78
CA ALA A 125 8.21 16.03 -5.90
C ALA A 125 9.00 14.78 -5.45
N THR A 126 10.03 15.01 -4.65
CA THR A 126 10.99 14.00 -4.22
C THR A 126 10.26 13.03 -3.31
N SER A 127 10.28 11.75 -3.64
CA SER A 127 9.95 10.74 -2.63
C SER A 127 11.10 10.74 -1.63
N SER A 128 11.01 11.59 -0.61
CA SER A 128 11.99 11.64 0.46
C SER A 128 12.14 10.24 1.07
N TYR A 129 13.37 9.77 1.14
CA TYR A 129 13.73 8.43 1.59
C TYR A 129 13.41 8.18 3.06
N HIS A 130 13.07 9.23 3.81
CA HIS A 130 12.93 9.20 5.26
C HIS A 130 11.87 8.21 5.79
N ASN A 131 10.96 7.68 4.95
CA ASN A 131 9.92 6.74 5.39
C ASN A 131 9.90 5.37 4.67
N GLN A 132 10.99 4.93 4.04
CA GLN A 132 10.96 3.68 3.26
C GLN A 132 10.69 2.42 4.09
N GLU A 133 11.17 2.37 5.34
CA GLU A 133 10.87 1.27 6.25
C GLU A 133 9.37 1.20 6.57
N MET A 134 8.79 2.33 6.99
CA MET A 134 7.35 2.46 7.24
C MET A 134 6.52 2.09 6.01
N LYS A 135 6.97 2.49 4.82
CA LYS A 135 6.34 2.12 3.54
C LYS A 135 6.39 0.62 3.28
N THR A 136 7.52 0.00 3.55
CA THR A 136 7.71 -1.46 3.41
C THR A 136 6.79 -2.22 4.36
N LEU A 137 6.75 -1.82 5.63
CA LEU A 137 5.86 -2.40 6.65
C LEU A 137 4.38 -2.23 6.29
N CYS A 138 3.97 -1.03 5.86
CA CYS A 138 2.60 -0.77 5.42
C CYS A 138 2.20 -1.70 4.27
N ARG A 139 3.02 -1.80 3.22
CA ARG A 139 2.73 -2.64 2.05
C ARG A 139 2.73 -4.13 2.40
N TYR A 140 3.65 -4.58 3.25
CA TYR A 140 3.66 -5.95 3.74
C TYR A 140 2.39 -6.28 4.52
N ARG A 141 1.97 -5.38 5.42
CA ARG A 141 0.71 -5.51 6.16
C ARG A 141 -0.49 -5.65 5.22
N PHE A 142 -0.58 -4.83 4.18
CA PHE A 142 -1.64 -4.95 3.17
C PHE A 142 -1.67 -6.33 2.51
N SER A 143 -0.50 -6.90 2.18
CA SER A 143 -0.39 -8.25 1.62
C SER A 143 -0.92 -9.29 2.59
N LEU A 144 -0.54 -9.23 3.88
CA LEU A 144 -1.02 -10.15 4.90
C LEU A 144 -2.54 -10.05 5.11
N VAL A 145 -3.09 -8.83 5.15
CA VAL A 145 -4.54 -8.60 5.25
C VAL A 145 -5.27 -9.18 4.05
N LYS A 146 -4.73 -9.02 2.84
CA LYS A 146 -5.31 -9.60 1.61
C LYS A 146 -5.30 -11.13 1.66
N GLN A 147 -4.19 -11.74 2.05
CA GLN A 147 -4.09 -13.20 2.22
C GLN A 147 -5.11 -13.72 3.23
N ARG A 148 -5.18 -13.08 4.41
CA ARG A 148 -6.15 -13.43 5.46
C ARG A 148 -7.60 -13.30 4.97
N SER A 149 -7.90 -12.26 4.19
CA SER A 149 -9.25 -12.03 3.66
C SER A 149 -9.65 -13.13 2.67
N LYS A 150 -8.71 -13.61 1.85
CA LYS A 150 -8.92 -14.77 0.98
C LYS A 150 -9.23 -16.03 1.80
N LEU A 151 -8.41 -16.34 2.80
CA LEU A 151 -8.64 -17.51 3.66
C LEU A 151 -9.98 -17.45 4.40
N LYS A 152 -10.42 -16.26 4.84
CA LYS A 152 -11.75 -16.09 5.45
C LYS A 152 -12.91 -16.37 4.47
N ALA A 153 -12.74 -16.00 3.21
CA ALA A 153 -13.71 -16.32 2.15
C ALA A 153 -13.72 -17.83 1.88
N ASP A 154 -12.55 -18.47 1.80
CA ASP A 154 -12.42 -19.93 1.67
C ASP A 154 -13.05 -20.66 2.86
N MET A 155 -12.79 -20.20 4.08
CA MET A 155 -13.42 -20.72 5.30
C MET A 155 -14.96 -20.63 5.23
N SER A 156 -15.51 -19.50 4.78
CA SER A 156 -16.96 -19.33 4.68
C SER A 156 -17.56 -20.36 3.72
N ARG A 157 -16.93 -20.56 2.56
CA ARG A 157 -17.30 -21.62 1.62
C ARG A 157 -17.21 -23.03 2.22
N TYR A 158 -16.21 -23.29 3.06
CA TYR A 158 -16.11 -24.58 3.75
C TYR A 158 -17.19 -24.75 4.81
N VAL A 159 -17.64 -23.68 5.47
CA VAL A 159 -18.81 -23.73 6.37
C VAL A 159 -20.06 -24.08 5.59
N ASP A 160 -20.28 -23.48 4.42
CA ASP A 160 -21.45 -23.80 3.58
C ASP A 160 -21.51 -25.29 3.18
N LEU A 161 -20.36 -25.96 3.11
CA LEU A 161 -20.27 -27.38 2.77
C LEU A 161 -20.30 -28.31 3.98
N LEU A 162 -19.74 -27.89 5.11
CA LEU A 162 -19.58 -28.71 6.32
C LEU A 162 -20.65 -28.47 7.39
N PHE A 163 -21.32 -27.32 7.35
CA PHE A 163 -22.38 -26.91 8.28
C PHE A 163 -23.21 -25.73 7.73
N PRO A 164 -23.99 -25.93 6.64
CA PRO A 164 -24.72 -24.85 5.96
C PRO A 164 -25.72 -24.11 6.84
N GLU A 165 -26.29 -24.78 7.84
CA GLU A 165 -27.32 -24.21 8.71
C GLU A 165 -26.75 -23.22 9.74
N LEU A 166 -25.43 -23.21 9.98
CA LEU A 166 -24.79 -22.41 11.03
C LEU A 166 -25.14 -20.92 10.96
N GLY A 167 -25.28 -20.37 9.74
CA GLY A 167 -25.60 -18.96 9.53
C GLY A 167 -26.99 -18.56 10.06
N SER A 168 -27.93 -19.50 10.15
CA SER A 168 -29.29 -19.25 10.65
C SER A 168 -29.33 -18.87 12.14
N LEU A 169 -28.29 -19.27 12.90
CA LEU A 169 -28.13 -18.92 14.31
C LEU A 169 -27.59 -17.50 14.54
N GLY A 170 -27.38 -16.71 13.47
CA GLY A 170 -26.77 -15.39 13.57
C GLY A 170 -25.28 -15.43 13.96
N LEU A 171 -24.67 -16.61 13.93
CA LEU A 171 -23.26 -16.81 14.24
C LEU A 171 -22.40 -16.47 13.03
N ASN A 172 -21.46 -15.53 13.20
CA ASN A 172 -20.52 -15.18 12.14
C ASN A 172 -19.41 -16.25 12.05
N PRO A 173 -19.25 -16.94 10.90
CA PRO A 173 -18.22 -17.96 10.69
C PRO A 173 -16.80 -17.51 11.06
N THR A 174 -16.49 -16.24 10.82
CA THR A 174 -15.15 -15.69 10.99
C THR A 174 -14.92 -15.01 12.35
N SER A 175 -15.87 -15.16 13.29
CA SER A 175 -15.71 -14.72 14.68
C SER A 175 -14.75 -15.63 15.45
N SER A 176 -14.12 -15.11 16.51
CA SER A 176 -13.14 -15.87 17.28
C SER A 176 -13.71 -17.17 17.86
N SER A 177 -14.93 -17.14 18.37
CA SER A 177 -15.59 -18.31 18.96
C SER A 177 -15.96 -19.37 17.94
N VAL A 178 -16.49 -18.95 16.78
CA VAL A 178 -16.87 -19.90 15.72
C VAL A 178 -15.62 -20.49 15.05
N MET A 179 -14.56 -19.70 14.84
CA MET A 179 -13.28 -20.22 14.36
C MET A 179 -12.66 -21.20 15.37
N ALA A 180 -12.70 -20.91 16.67
CA ALA A 180 -12.21 -21.84 17.69
C ALA A 180 -12.98 -23.17 17.68
N MET A 181 -14.32 -23.09 17.62
CA MET A 181 -15.19 -24.25 17.49
C MET A 181 -14.88 -25.06 16.22
N LEU A 182 -14.85 -24.43 15.05
CA LEU A 182 -14.62 -25.12 13.77
C LEU A 182 -13.17 -25.61 13.61
N LYS A 183 -12.23 -25.08 14.39
CA LYS A 183 -10.87 -25.60 14.44
C LYS A 183 -10.83 -26.98 15.12
N GLU A 184 -11.52 -27.12 16.26
CA GLU A 184 -11.55 -28.35 17.05
C GLU A 184 -12.61 -29.35 16.57
N LEU A 185 -13.76 -28.85 16.11
CA LEU A 185 -14.92 -29.59 15.65
C LEU A 185 -15.29 -29.16 14.22
N PRO A 186 -14.53 -29.61 13.20
CA PRO A 186 -14.59 -29.08 11.83
C PRO A 186 -15.78 -29.61 11.02
N GLY A 187 -16.99 -29.21 11.43
CA GLY A 187 -18.24 -29.46 10.70
C GLY A 187 -19.34 -30.06 11.58
N ALA A 188 -20.56 -30.09 11.03
CA ALA A 188 -21.76 -30.58 11.72
C ALA A 188 -21.59 -32.03 12.22
N SER A 189 -20.92 -32.89 11.44
CA SER A 189 -20.68 -34.30 11.82
C SER A 189 -19.84 -34.46 13.08
N TYR A 190 -18.95 -33.51 13.39
CA TYR A 190 -18.14 -33.52 14.60
C TYR A 190 -18.89 -32.90 15.78
N ILE A 191 -19.61 -31.81 15.51
CA ILE A 191 -20.39 -31.08 16.50
C ILE A 191 -21.58 -31.90 17.02
N SER A 192 -22.25 -32.67 16.16
CA SER A 192 -23.43 -33.47 16.53
C SER A 192 -23.13 -34.53 17.59
N ILE A 193 -21.91 -35.07 17.58
CA ILE A 193 -21.46 -36.14 18.49
C ILE A 193 -20.58 -35.66 19.65
N CYS A 194 -20.13 -34.39 19.66
CA CYS A 194 -19.23 -33.88 20.71
C CYS A 194 -19.91 -33.78 22.09
N ASN A 195 -19.13 -33.69 23.17
CA ASN A 195 -19.71 -33.43 24.49
C ASN A 195 -20.26 -31.99 24.58
N ILE A 196 -21.45 -31.81 25.15
CA ILE A 196 -22.04 -30.48 25.32
C ILE A 196 -21.21 -29.57 26.24
N SER A 197 -20.54 -30.12 27.26
CA SER A 197 -19.64 -29.35 28.12
C SER A 197 -18.45 -28.83 27.33
N GLN A 198 -17.80 -29.70 26.53
CA GLN A 198 -16.70 -29.32 25.64
C GLN A 198 -17.11 -28.19 24.68
N LEU A 199 -18.26 -28.33 24.01
CA LEU A 199 -18.75 -27.29 23.09
C LEU A 199 -19.02 -25.97 23.81
N THR A 200 -19.60 -26.03 25.01
CA THR A 200 -19.86 -24.86 25.85
C THR A 200 -18.55 -24.17 26.24
N ASP A 201 -17.54 -24.93 26.64
CA ASP A 201 -16.24 -24.39 27.08
C ASP A 201 -15.51 -23.69 25.93
N ILE A 202 -15.50 -24.28 24.73
CA ILE A 202 -14.88 -23.68 23.53
C ILE A 202 -15.57 -22.36 23.17
N LEU A 203 -16.90 -22.36 23.10
CA LEU A 203 -17.68 -21.18 22.73
C LEU A 203 -17.59 -20.08 23.79
N SER A 204 -17.72 -20.42 25.07
CA SER A 204 -17.70 -19.47 26.17
C SER A 204 -16.33 -18.81 26.32
N SER A 205 -15.25 -19.59 26.36
CA SER A 205 -13.89 -19.07 26.50
C SER A 205 -13.52 -18.11 25.35
N SER A 206 -13.83 -18.49 24.11
CA SER A 206 -13.47 -17.73 22.91
C SER A 206 -14.39 -16.54 22.61
N SER A 207 -15.56 -16.50 23.26
CA SER A 207 -16.52 -15.40 23.19
C SER A 207 -16.54 -14.50 24.41
N ARG A 208 -15.68 -14.78 25.42
CA ARG A 208 -15.63 -14.10 26.72
C ARG A 208 -16.97 -14.18 27.47
N GLY A 209 -17.57 -15.37 27.50
CA GLY A 209 -18.82 -15.67 28.21
C GLY A 209 -20.10 -15.29 27.46
N ARG A 210 -20.01 -14.72 26.24
CA ARG A 210 -21.19 -14.33 25.45
C ARG A 210 -22.01 -15.54 24.98
N TYR A 211 -21.34 -16.63 24.62
CA TYR A 211 -21.98 -17.85 24.13
C TYR A 211 -21.81 -18.97 25.16
N GLY A 212 -22.86 -19.19 25.93
CA GLY A 212 -22.91 -20.21 26.98
C GLY A 212 -23.57 -21.51 26.53
N LYS A 213 -24.04 -22.28 27.52
CA LYS A 213 -24.62 -23.61 27.32
C LYS A 213 -25.82 -23.60 26.36
N GLU A 214 -26.70 -22.61 26.44
CA GLU A 214 -27.86 -22.47 25.56
C GLU A 214 -27.46 -22.39 24.09
N THR A 215 -26.47 -21.54 23.76
CA THR A 215 -25.96 -21.44 22.38
C THR A 215 -25.31 -22.75 21.94
N ALA A 216 -24.58 -23.43 22.82
CA ALA A 216 -23.99 -24.74 22.52
C ALA A 216 -25.06 -25.80 22.22
N GLU A 217 -26.16 -25.81 22.98
CA GLU A 217 -27.29 -26.73 22.76
C GLU A 217 -27.96 -26.46 21.42
N GLN A 218 -28.21 -25.20 21.07
CA GLN A 218 -28.77 -24.79 19.77
C GLN A 218 -27.87 -25.24 18.61
N VAL A 219 -26.57 -24.94 18.70
CA VAL A 219 -25.57 -25.34 17.69
C VAL A 219 -25.52 -26.85 17.52
N LYS A 220 -25.51 -27.61 18.63
CA LYS A 220 -25.47 -29.07 18.60
C LYS A 220 -26.76 -29.68 18.06
N ALA A 221 -27.92 -29.15 18.43
CA ALA A 221 -29.21 -29.58 17.90
C ALA A 221 -29.25 -29.42 16.38
N MET A 222 -28.87 -28.25 15.89
CA MET A 222 -28.82 -27.96 14.46
C MET A 222 -27.80 -28.84 13.72
N ALA A 223 -26.65 -29.14 14.33
CA ALA A 223 -25.66 -30.03 13.75
C ALA A 223 -26.17 -31.48 13.59
N LYS A 224 -27.09 -31.95 14.45
CA LYS A 224 -27.69 -33.29 14.33
C LYS A 224 -28.66 -33.41 13.15
N GLU A 225 -29.31 -32.31 12.80
CA GLU A 225 -30.28 -32.23 11.70
C GLU A 225 -29.67 -31.71 10.40
N SER A 226 -28.36 -31.43 10.39
CA SER A 226 -27.68 -30.82 9.26
C SER A 226 -27.68 -31.72 8.02
N ILE A 227 -27.87 -31.12 6.86
CA ILE A 227 -27.79 -31.81 5.55
C ILE A 227 -26.34 -32.04 5.10
N ALA A 228 -25.34 -31.54 5.84
CA ALA A 228 -23.94 -31.65 5.46
C ALA A 228 -23.45 -33.10 5.46
N THR A 229 -22.88 -33.52 4.33
CA THR A 229 -22.22 -34.82 4.24
C THR A 229 -20.85 -34.78 4.92
N ALA A 230 -20.55 -35.80 5.73
CA ALA A 230 -19.24 -35.94 6.35
C ALA A 230 -18.11 -35.99 5.30
N ASN A 231 -17.18 -35.04 5.38
CA ASN A 231 -16.04 -34.96 4.47
C ASN A 231 -14.75 -34.70 5.25
N LYS A 232 -14.04 -35.78 5.59
CA LYS A 232 -12.81 -35.73 6.40
C LYS A 232 -11.72 -34.84 5.79
N ALA A 233 -11.58 -34.86 4.45
CA ALA A 233 -10.58 -34.05 3.76
C ALA A 233 -10.90 -32.56 3.90
N LEU A 234 -12.17 -32.18 3.70
CA LEU A 234 -12.60 -30.80 3.82
C LEU A 234 -12.55 -30.31 5.28
N SER A 235 -12.87 -31.18 6.24
CA SER A 235 -12.71 -30.92 7.68
C SER A 235 -11.25 -30.63 8.05
N TYR A 236 -10.29 -31.40 7.52
CA TYR A 236 -8.87 -31.12 7.71
C TYR A 236 -8.47 -29.76 7.10
N ILE A 237 -8.89 -29.49 5.86
CA ILE A 237 -8.63 -28.22 5.17
C ILE A 237 -9.23 -27.04 5.96
N MET A 238 -10.41 -27.19 6.55
CA MET A 238 -11.03 -26.18 7.41
C MET A 238 -10.15 -25.85 8.62
N SER A 239 -9.74 -26.86 9.39
CA SER A 239 -8.88 -26.66 10.56
C SER A 239 -7.55 -26.00 10.19
N ASP A 240 -6.87 -26.47 9.13
CA ASP A 240 -5.62 -25.86 8.63
C ASP A 240 -5.82 -24.40 8.18
N THR A 241 -6.91 -24.12 7.45
CA THR A 241 -7.26 -22.75 7.03
C THR A 241 -7.43 -21.82 8.23
N ILE A 242 -8.08 -22.28 9.29
CA ILE A 242 -8.25 -21.51 10.53
C ILE A 242 -6.90 -21.28 11.22
N GLU A 243 -6.00 -22.25 11.23
CA GLU A 243 -4.64 -22.07 11.76
C GLU A 243 -3.85 -21.02 10.99
N GLN A 244 -3.93 -21.04 9.65
CA GLN A 244 -3.32 -20.02 8.81
C GLN A 244 -3.90 -18.62 9.09
N ILE A 245 -5.23 -18.50 9.25
CA ILE A 245 -5.87 -17.24 9.65
C ILE A 245 -5.34 -16.75 11.00
N CYS A 246 -5.24 -17.64 11.98
CA CYS A 246 -4.71 -17.33 13.31
C CYS A 246 -3.25 -16.84 13.24
N LEU A 247 -2.41 -17.50 12.45
CA LEU A 247 -1.02 -17.10 12.24
C LEU A 247 -0.92 -15.73 11.58
N LEU A 248 -1.71 -15.48 10.53
CA LEU A 248 -1.75 -14.17 9.86
C LEU A 248 -2.22 -13.06 10.80
N ASN A 249 -3.20 -13.33 11.68
CA ASN A 249 -3.62 -12.37 12.70
C ASN A 249 -2.46 -12.00 13.64
N LYS A 250 -1.68 -12.99 14.13
CA LYS A 250 -0.51 -12.74 14.98
C LYS A 250 0.55 -11.90 14.24
N ARG A 251 0.84 -12.24 12.98
CA ARG A 251 1.79 -11.48 12.15
C ARG A 251 1.33 -10.05 11.92
N ILE A 252 0.06 -9.84 11.59
CA ILE A 252 -0.53 -8.50 11.40
C ILE A 252 -0.43 -7.70 12.70
N ALA A 253 -0.76 -8.29 13.86
CA ALA A 253 -0.68 -7.61 15.15
C ALA A 253 0.75 -7.16 15.49
N LYS A 254 1.77 -7.96 15.14
CA LYS A 254 3.17 -7.57 15.30
C LYS A 254 3.53 -6.35 14.45
N ILE A 255 3.18 -6.37 13.16
CA ILE A 255 3.42 -5.24 12.25
C ILE A 255 2.62 -4.00 12.68
N ASP A 256 1.40 -4.19 13.19
CA ASP A 256 0.60 -3.10 13.76
C ASP A 256 1.31 -2.42 14.94
N GLY A 257 1.97 -3.19 15.81
CA GLY A 257 2.80 -2.65 16.89
C GLY A 257 3.99 -1.82 16.37
N GLU A 258 4.72 -2.35 15.38
CA GLU A 258 5.86 -1.63 14.76
C GLU A 258 5.40 -0.33 14.11
N LEU A 259 4.34 -0.36 13.29
CA LEU A 259 3.79 0.83 12.63
C LEU A 259 3.27 1.85 13.63
N LYS A 260 2.65 1.41 14.72
CA LYS A 260 2.18 2.31 15.78
C LYS A 260 3.36 3.07 16.41
N ASN A 261 4.44 2.37 16.74
CA ASN A 261 5.63 3.00 17.30
C ASN A 261 6.25 4.02 16.35
N GLU A 262 6.35 3.71 15.05
CA GLU A 262 6.90 4.63 14.05
C GLU A 262 6.02 5.87 13.86
N VAL A 263 4.69 5.72 13.91
CA VAL A 263 3.76 6.86 13.88
C VAL A 263 3.93 7.74 15.14
N GLU A 264 4.08 7.15 16.32
CA GLU A 264 4.31 7.89 17.56
C GLU A 264 5.64 8.67 17.51
N LYS A 265 6.73 8.03 17.07
CA LYS A 265 8.04 8.69 16.89
C LYS A 265 8.01 9.84 15.90
N SER A 266 7.16 9.76 14.86
CA SER A 266 7.04 10.83 13.86
C SER A 266 6.48 12.14 14.43
N GLY A 267 5.85 12.13 15.61
CA GLY A 267 5.22 13.30 16.20
C GLY A 267 4.04 13.85 15.39
N THR A 268 3.49 13.07 14.46
CA THR A 268 2.42 13.53 13.58
C THR A 268 1.14 13.90 14.34
N LYS A 269 0.46 14.94 13.88
CA LYS A 269 -0.88 15.31 14.38
C LYS A 269 -2.01 14.57 13.66
N LEU A 270 -1.71 13.74 12.65
CA LEU A 270 -2.74 13.02 11.88
C LEU A 270 -3.66 12.18 12.78
N THR A 271 -3.11 11.53 13.80
CA THR A 271 -3.87 10.68 14.74
C THR A 271 -4.77 11.46 15.69
N SER A 272 -4.64 12.79 15.76
CA SER A 272 -5.55 13.65 16.53
C SER A 272 -6.88 13.88 15.82
N ILE A 273 -6.95 13.61 14.52
CA ILE A 273 -8.17 13.77 13.71
C ILE A 273 -9.10 12.59 14.02
N PRO A 274 -10.33 12.81 14.53
CA PRO A 274 -11.25 11.72 14.83
C PRO A 274 -11.54 10.88 13.58
N GLY A 275 -11.27 9.58 13.66
CA GLY A 275 -11.40 8.64 12.54
C GLY A 275 -10.08 8.29 11.85
N ILE A 276 -8.99 9.03 12.11
CA ILE A 276 -7.65 8.70 11.60
C ILE A 276 -6.83 8.02 12.70
N GLY A 277 -6.71 6.70 12.62
CA GLY A 277 -5.81 5.93 13.49
C GLY A 277 -4.41 5.75 12.90
N PHE A 278 -3.51 5.11 13.66
CA PHE A 278 -2.13 4.84 13.24
C PHE A 278 -2.04 4.11 11.89
N CYS A 279 -2.97 3.21 11.57
CA CYS A 279 -2.98 2.48 10.30
C CYS A 279 -3.13 3.39 9.08
N ILE A 280 -3.94 4.46 9.19
CA ILE A 280 -4.15 5.41 8.09
C ILE A 280 -3.01 6.42 8.09
N ALA A 281 -2.65 6.92 9.27
CA ALA A 281 -1.54 7.87 9.44
C ALA A 281 -0.22 7.30 8.88
N SER A 282 0.11 6.04 9.21
CA SER A 282 1.35 5.40 8.74
C SER A 282 1.40 5.30 7.22
N VAL A 283 0.28 4.98 6.55
CA VAL A 283 0.25 4.90 5.09
C VAL A 283 0.37 6.28 4.45
N ILE A 284 -0.27 7.30 5.03
CA ILE A 284 -0.13 8.69 4.55
C ILE A 284 1.33 9.12 4.66
N LEU A 285 1.92 9.05 5.86
CA LEU A 285 3.34 9.42 6.10
C LEU A 285 4.29 8.66 5.18
N ALA A 286 4.09 7.35 5.03
CA ALA A 286 4.92 6.50 4.20
C ALA A 286 4.85 6.79 2.69
N GLU A 287 3.68 7.22 2.19
CA GLU A 287 3.50 7.44 0.76
C GLU A 287 3.74 8.89 0.32
N ILE A 288 3.53 9.88 1.21
CA ILE A 288 3.76 11.30 0.88
C ILE A 288 5.19 11.76 1.22
N GLY A 289 5.84 11.14 2.21
CA GLY A 289 7.12 11.64 2.72
C GLY A 289 6.94 12.97 3.45
N ASP A 290 7.54 14.03 2.92
CA ASP A 290 7.42 15.39 3.46
C ASP A 290 6.18 16.10 2.89
N ILE A 291 5.31 16.58 3.78
CA ILE A 291 4.10 17.33 3.40
C ILE A 291 4.43 18.66 2.72
N ASN A 292 5.59 19.25 3.00
CA ASN A 292 5.98 20.56 2.43
C ASN A 292 6.30 20.49 0.93
N LEU A 293 6.40 19.29 0.36
CA LEU A 293 6.52 19.08 -1.08
C LEU A 293 5.25 19.47 -1.85
N PHE A 294 4.12 19.62 -1.15
CA PHE A 294 2.84 19.95 -1.73
C PHE A 294 2.44 21.37 -1.38
N SER A 295 2.48 22.28 -2.37
CA SER A 295 2.08 23.67 -2.16
C SER A 295 0.58 23.87 -1.93
N SER A 296 -0.25 22.83 -2.10
CA SER A 296 -1.69 22.85 -1.83
C SER A 296 -2.27 21.45 -1.66
N ALA A 297 -3.44 21.35 -1.02
CA ALA A 297 -4.19 20.11 -0.89
C ALA A 297 -4.56 19.49 -2.26
N ASP A 298 -4.83 20.33 -3.27
CA ASP A 298 -5.10 19.88 -4.64
C ASP A 298 -3.91 19.14 -5.27
N LYS A 299 -2.68 19.61 -5.04
CA LYS A 299 -1.48 18.93 -5.54
C LYS A 299 -1.29 17.57 -4.86
N LEU A 300 -1.57 17.47 -3.56
CA LEU A 300 -1.53 16.19 -2.86
C LEU A 300 -2.62 15.23 -3.36
N GLN A 301 -3.83 15.73 -3.61
CA GLN A 301 -4.92 14.93 -4.14
C GLN A 301 -4.61 14.40 -5.55
N ALA A 302 -4.02 15.24 -6.41
CA ALA A 302 -3.55 14.85 -7.74
C ALA A 302 -2.38 13.85 -7.68
N PHE A 303 -1.45 14.04 -6.73
CA PHE A 303 -0.36 13.09 -6.48
C PHE A 303 -0.88 11.71 -6.02
N ALA A 304 -1.92 11.69 -5.18
CA ALA A 304 -2.62 10.46 -4.83
C ALA A 304 -3.36 9.88 -6.05
N GLY A 305 -3.76 10.70 -7.02
CA GLY A 305 -4.56 10.31 -8.19
C GLY A 305 -6.03 10.12 -7.85
N LEU A 306 -6.54 10.91 -6.90
CA LEU A 306 -7.95 10.96 -6.48
C LEU A 306 -8.76 11.98 -7.27
N ASP A 307 -8.09 12.82 -8.06
CA ASP A 307 -8.71 13.79 -8.94
C ASP A 307 -9.54 13.11 -10.04
N PRO A 308 -10.73 13.66 -10.37
CA PRO A 308 -11.48 13.24 -11.53
C PRO A 308 -10.74 13.69 -12.79
N SER A 309 -10.76 12.87 -13.86
CA SER A 309 -10.19 13.31 -15.13
C SER A 309 -10.99 14.52 -15.65
N THR A 310 -10.33 15.54 -16.16
CA THR A 310 -11.00 16.67 -16.83
C THR A 310 -10.99 16.41 -18.33
N PHE A 311 -12.18 16.29 -18.95
CA PHE A 311 -12.31 16.24 -20.40
C PHE A 311 -13.16 17.44 -20.84
N GLN A 312 -12.47 18.47 -21.33
CA GLN A 312 -13.07 19.70 -21.81
C GLN A 312 -12.54 20.00 -23.22
N SER A 313 -13.45 20.21 -24.18
CA SER A 313 -13.10 20.60 -25.56
C SER A 313 -14.05 21.69 -26.04
N GLY A 314 -13.53 22.91 -26.23
CA GLY A 314 -14.35 24.07 -26.62
C GLY A 314 -15.53 24.27 -25.65
N ASN A 315 -16.75 24.06 -26.14
CA ASN A 315 -18.00 24.20 -25.37
C ASN A 315 -18.46 22.93 -24.64
N PHE A 316 -17.73 21.81 -24.76
CA PHE A 316 -18.08 20.56 -24.10
C PHE A 316 -17.27 20.38 -22.82
N THR A 317 -17.97 20.17 -21.71
CA THR A 317 -17.39 19.69 -20.46
C THR A 317 -18.09 18.39 -20.10
N ALA A 318 -17.34 17.29 -20.01
CA ALA A 318 -17.91 16.00 -19.65
C ALA A 318 -18.52 16.08 -18.24
N SER A 319 -19.80 15.71 -18.11
CA SER A 319 -20.53 15.71 -16.83
C SER A 319 -20.13 14.55 -15.90
N HIS A 320 -19.56 13.49 -16.47
CA HIS A 320 -19.15 12.29 -15.76
C HIS A 320 -17.74 11.90 -16.19
N THR A 321 -16.82 11.89 -15.24
CA THR A 321 -15.42 11.55 -15.51
C THR A 321 -14.88 10.57 -14.48
N HIS A 322 -13.92 9.75 -14.92
CA HIS A 322 -13.34 8.71 -14.08
C HIS A 322 -12.18 9.27 -13.25
N MET A 323 -12.00 8.70 -12.05
CA MET A 323 -10.81 8.97 -11.24
C MET A 323 -9.54 8.58 -11.99
N VAL A 324 -8.54 9.46 -11.98
CA VAL A 324 -7.31 9.34 -12.79
C VAL A 324 -6.43 8.15 -12.37
N LYS A 325 -6.39 7.80 -11.07
CA LYS A 325 -5.67 6.63 -10.51
C LYS A 325 -4.18 6.54 -10.90
N ARG A 326 -3.52 7.68 -11.18
CA ARG A 326 -2.09 7.74 -11.55
C ARG A 326 -1.12 7.74 -10.36
N GLY A 327 -1.64 7.87 -9.14
CA GLY A 327 -0.87 7.82 -7.90
C GLY A 327 -0.96 6.49 -7.15
N SER A 328 -0.31 6.44 -5.98
CA SER A 328 -0.22 5.24 -5.14
C SER A 328 -1.59 4.71 -4.72
N ALA A 329 -1.88 3.44 -5.02
CA ALA A 329 -3.13 2.79 -4.62
C ALA A 329 -3.29 2.73 -3.09
N TYR A 330 -2.17 2.63 -2.35
CA TYR A 330 -2.15 2.64 -0.89
C TYR A 330 -2.51 4.02 -0.33
N LEU A 331 -1.94 5.09 -0.89
CA LEU A 331 -2.26 6.46 -0.50
C LEU A 331 -3.74 6.79 -0.79
N ARG A 332 -4.24 6.41 -1.98
CA ARG A 332 -5.67 6.55 -2.31
C ARG A 332 -6.57 5.82 -1.32
N TRP A 333 -6.22 4.58 -0.97
CA TRP A 333 -6.96 3.84 0.04
C TRP A 333 -6.96 4.57 1.38
N ALA A 334 -5.80 5.06 1.84
CA ALA A 334 -5.68 5.69 3.16
C ALA A 334 -6.49 6.98 3.24
N ILE A 335 -6.39 7.84 2.23
CA ILE A 335 -7.14 9.09 2.16
C ILE A 335 -8.65 8.82 2.08
N MET A 336 -9.09 7.89 1.23
CA MET A 336 -10.51 7.55 1.09
C MET A 336 -11.09 6.90 2.35
N GLN A 337 -10.35 6.00 3.01
CA GLN A 337 -10.78 5.40 4.28
C GLN A 337 -10.76 6.44 5.40
N GLY A 338 -9.77 7.33 5.42
CA GLY A 338 -9.70 8.45 6.35
C GLY A 338 -10.94 9.32 6.25
N ALA A 339 -11.27 9.81 5.04
CA ALA A 339 -12.48 10.61 4.80
C ALA A 339 -13.75 9.89 5.29
N ARG A 340 -13.88 8.58 5.02
CA ARG A 340 -15.04 7.78 5.46
C ARG A 340 -15.12 7.71 6.98
N LEU A 341 -14.04 7.33 7.65
CA LEU A 341 -14.01 7.19 9.11
C LEU A 341 -14.17 8.54 9.80
N CYS A 342 -13.59 9.61 9.26
CA CYS A 342 -13.83 10.98 9.72
C CYS A 342 -15.31 11.34 9.69
N SER A 343 -16.04 11.01 8.61
CA SER A 343 -17.48 11.29 8.53
C SER A 343 -18.32 10.46 9.51
N LEU A 344 -17.84 9.28 9.93
CA LEU A 344 -18.53 8.45 10.92
C LEU A 344 -18.28 8.92 12.36
N ASN A 345 -17.13 9.52 12.62
CA ASN A 345 -16.68 9.86 13.97
C ASN A 345 -16.68 11.37 14.27
N ASN A 346 -17.04 12.22 13.31
CA ASN A 346 -17.08 13.67 13.49
C ASN A 346 -18.26 14.30 12.73
N LEU A 347 -19.08 15.07 13.45
CA LEU A 347 -20.29 15.67 12.92
C LEU A 347 -20.01 16.68 11.78
N LYS A 348 -18.93 17.45 11.85
CA LYS A 348 -18.59 18.45 10.83
C LYS A 348 -18.28 17.79 9.48
N TYR A 349 -17.52 16.70 9.50
CA TYR A 349 -17.21 15.93 8.28
C TYR A 349 -18.45 15.21 7.74
N LYS A 350 -19.32 14.69 8.62
CA LYS A 350 -20.61 14.13 8.23
C LYS A 350 -21.50 15.14 7.52
N GLN A 351 -21.67 16.33 8.09
CA GLN A 351 -22.48 17.41 7.51
C GLN A 351 -21.95 17.83 6.14
N TYR A 352 -20.63 17.89 5.96
CA TYR A 352 -20.04 18.19 4.65
C TYR A 352 -20.30 17.08 3.62
N LEU A 353 -20.17 15.81 4.00
CA LEU A 353 -20.49 14.67 3.15
C LEU A 353 -21.97 14.70 2.73
N ASP A 354 -22.87 14.86 3.69
CA ASP A 354 -24.31 14.92 3.47
C ASP A 354 -24.69 16.10 2.56
N LYS A 355 -24.03 17.25 2.71
CA LYS A 355 -24.19 18.40 1.81
C LYS A 355 -23.82 18.02 0.37
N LYS A 356 -22.68 17.35 0.15
CA LYS A 356 -22.26 16.92 -1.19
C LYS A 356 -23.19 15.88 -1.81
N ILE A 357 -23.78 15.00 -1.00
CA ILE A 357 -24.81 14.07 -1.47
C ILE A 357 -26.09 14.81 -1.85
N LYS A 358 -26.52 15.79 -1.05
CA LYS A 358 -27.68 16.66 -1.35
C LYS A 358 -27.49 17.51 -2.61
N GLU A 359 -26.25 17.86 -2.96
CA GLU A 359 -25.89 18.49 -4.24
C GLU A 359 -26.01 17.51 -5.45
N GLY A 360 -26.49 16.28 -5.25
CA GLY A 360 -26.71 15.28 -6.31
C GLY A 360 -25.51 14.38 -6.60
N LYS A 361 -24.42 14.46 -5.80
CA LYS A 361 -23.22 13.66 -6.04
C LYS A 361 -23.38 12.24 -5.50
N HIS A 362 -22.95 11.25 -6.30
CA HIS A 362 -22.81 9.88 -5.84
C HIS A 362 -21.89 9.79 -4.60
N TYR A 363 -22.17 8.88 -3.67
CA TYR A 363 -21.44 8.74 -2.39
C TYR A 363 -19.92 8.76 -2.54
N ASN A 364 -19.36 8.00 -3.49
CA ASN A 364 -17.91 7.96 -3.72
C ASN A 364 -17.33 9.28 -4.27
N SER A 365 -18.12 10.05 -5.02
CA SER A 365 -17.72 11.39 -5.48
C SER A 365 -17.76 12.38 -4.32
N ALA A 366 -18.82 12.36 -3.51
CA ALA A 366 -18.93 13.15 -2.30
C ALA A 366 -17.78 12.85 -1.31
N LEU A 367 -17.39 11.58 -1.18
CA LEU A 367 -16.25 11.16 -0.38
C LEU A 367 -14.91 11.68 -0.95
N GLY A 368 -14.77 11.71 -2.28
CA GLY A 368 -13.63 12.36 -2.94
C GLY A 368 -13.55 13.86 -2.65
N HIS A 369 -14.68 14.55 -2.52
CA HIS A 369 -14.71 15.95 -2.08
C HIS A 369 -14.33 16.14 -0.61
N LEU A 370 -14.74 15.22 0.27
CA LEU A 370 -14.36 15.24 1.69
C LEU A 370 -12.88 14.89 1.90
N SER A 371 -12.29 14.17 0.96
CA SER A 371 -10.90 13.75 1.02
C SER A 371 -9.88 14.87 0.75
N LYS A 372 -10.34 15.96 0.16
CA LYS A 372 -9.60 17.22 -0.01
C LYS A 372 -9.82 18.07 1.23
#